data_AF-A0AB72ZNG5-F1
#
_entry.id   AF-A0AB72ZNG5-F1
#
_cell.length_a   1.000
_cell.length_b   1.000
_cell.length_c   1.000
_cell.angle_alpha   90.00
_cell.angle_beta   90.00
_cell.angle_gamma   90.00
#
_symmetry.space_group_name_H-M   'P 1'
#
loop_
_entity.id
_entity.type
_entity.pdbx_description
1 polymer ?
#
loop_
_entity_poly.entity_id
_entity_poly.type
_entity_poly.pdbx_seq_one_letter_code
_entity_poly.pdbx_strand_id
1 'polypeptide(L)' 'MYDNTPREVEEVIDHCRALIYAIITLESPEVKEILNFVLQQQIDLLHQTYHQATSEPLEAE' A
#
# COMPACT_ATOMS: atom_id res chain seq x y z
N MET A 1 -16.47 -11.17 -8.75
CA MET A 1 -16.10 -11.84 -7.49
C MET A 1 -15.23 -10.83 -6.76
N TYR A 2 -15.79 -10.14 -5.76
CA TYR A 2 -15.05 -9.14 -4.99
C TYR A 2 -14.19 -9.93 -4.01
N ASP A 3 -12.91 -10.10 -4.35
CA ASP A 3 -11.92 -10.65 -3.42
C ASP A 3 -11.78 -9.65 -2.26
N ASN A 4 -12.55 -9.90 -1.21
CA ASN A 4 -12.44 -9.24 0.09
C ASN A 4 -11.41 -9.97 0.97
N THR A 5 -10.43 -10.61 0.34
CA THR A 5 -9.28 -11.14 1.06
C THR A 5 -8.50 -9.92 1.56
N PRO A 6 -8.22 -9.82 2.88
CA PRO A 6 -7.38 -8.76 3.41
C PRO A 6 -6.10 -8.72 2.57
N ARG A 7 -5.83 -7.59 1.93
CA ARG A 7 -4.69 -7.45 1.04
C ARG A 7 -3.43 -7.69 1.87
N GLU A 8 -2.65 -8.72 1.52
CA GLU A 8 -1.47 -9.10 2.27
C GLU A 8 -0.47 -7.93 2.29
N VAL A 9 0.31 -7.80 3.37
CA VAL A 9 1.28 -6.71 3.53
C VAL A 9 2.21 -6.62 2.32
N GLU A 10 2.65 -7.76 1.80
CA GLU A 10 3.50 -7.85 0.60
C GLU A 10 2.82 -7.31 -0.66
N GLU A 11 1.52 -7.58 -0.86
CA GLU A 11 0.77 -7.04 -1.99
C GLU A 11 0.62 -5.52 -1.92
N VAL A 12 0.48 -4.97 -0.71
CA VAL A 12 0.45 -3.51 -0.49
C VAL A 12 1.83 -2.89 -0.79
N ILE A 13 2.93 -3.55 -0.38
CA ILE A 13 4.30 -3.11 -0.66
C ILE A 13 4.59 -3.13 -2.16
N ASP A 14 4.24 -4.21 -2.85
CA ASP A 14 4.43 -4.32 -4.30
C ASP A 14 3.63 -3.26 -5.05
N HIS A 15 2.42 -2.96 -4.59
CA HIS A 15 1.60 -1.90 -5.14
C HIS A 15 2.24 -0.52 -4.93
N CYS A 16 2.79 -0.25 -3.75
CA CYS A 16 3.55 0.99 -3.48
C CYS A 16 4.75 1.12 -4.42
N ARG A 17 5.51 0.04 -4.65
CA ARG A 17 6.65 0.04 -5.58
C ARG A 17 6.22 0.35 -7.02
N ALA A 18 5.13 -0.26 -7.48
CA ALA A 18 4.58 0.01 -8.81
C ALA A 18 4.14 1.49 -8.96
N LEU A 19 3.49 2.05 -7.94
CA LEU A 19 3.09 3.46 -7.92
C LEU A 19 4.30 4.40 -7.97
N ILE A 20 5.33 4.15 -7.16
CA ILE A 20 6.57 4.94 -7.16
C ILE A 20 7.23 4.90 -8.54
N TYR A 21 7.32 3.71 -9.15
CA TYR A 21 7.86 3.57 -10.50
C TYR A 21 7.06 4.37 -11.53
N ALA A 22 5.72 4.33 -11.46
CA ALA A 22 4.86 5.11 -12.33
C ALA A 22 5.05 6.61 -12.13
N ILE A 23 5.15 7.09 -10.88
CA ILE A 23 5.42 8.50 -10.55
C ILE A 23 6.75 8.97 -11.15
N ILE A 24 7.81 8.16 -11.06
CA ILE A 24 9.12 8.50 -11.60
C ILE A 24 9.10 8.51 -13.14
N THR A 25 8.39 7.56 -13.74
CA THR A 25 8.42 7.31 -15.20
C THR A 25 7.50 8.24 -15.98
N LEU A 26 6.37 8.65 -15.40
CA LEU A 26 5.40 9.50 -16.09
C LEU A 26 5.89 10.96 -16.13
N GLU A 27 5.65 11.65 -17.24
CA GLU A 27 6.07 13.05 -17.39
C GLU A 27 4.96 14.04 -17.03
N SER A 28 3.69 13.62 -17.08
CA SER A 28 2.54 14.49 -16.76
C SER A 28 2.53 14.85 -15.27
N PRO A 29 2.60 16.14 -14.92
CA PRO A 29 2.57 16.61 -13.54
C PRO A 29 1.21 16.33 -12.87
N GLU A 30 0.11 16.41 -13.61
CA GLU A 30 -1.23 16.14 -13.08
C GLU A 30 -1.38 14.68 -12.66
N VAL A 31 -0.86 13.75 -13.46
CA VAL A 31 -0.89 12.32 -13.13
C VAL A 31 0.03 12.02 -11.93
N LYS A 32 1.18 12.71 -11.82
CA LYS A 32 2.07 12.58 -10.66
C LYS A 32 1.41 13.02 -9.37
N GLU A 33 0.64 14.11 -9.37
CA GLU A 33 -0.08 14.56 -8.17
C GLU A 33 -1.13 13.53 -7.73
N ILE A 34 -1.90 12.98 -8.67
CA ILE A 34 -2.88 11.94 -8.38
C ILE A 34 -2.18 10.68 -7.84
N LEU A 35 -1.11 10.24 -8.48
CA LEU A 35 -0.37 9.05 -8.05
C LEU A 35 0.31 9.26 -6.69
N ASN A 36 0.81 10.45 -6.38
CA ASN A 36 1.34 10.78 -5.06
C ASN A 36 0.24 10.71 -3.98
N PHE A 37 -0.96 11.22 -4.28
CA PHE A 37 -2.09 11.08 -3.37
C PHE A 37 -2.44 9.60 -3.13
N VAL A 38 -2.52 8.80 -4.20
CA VAL A 38 -2.81 7.36 -4.10
C VAL A 38 -1.69 6.61 -3.34
N LEU A 39 -0.42 6.97 -3.57
CA LEU A 39 0.72 6.40 -2.86
C LEU A 39 0.62 6.69 -1.35
N GLN A 40 0.23 7.89 -0.97
CA GLN A 40 0.06 8.24 0.44
C GLN A 40 -1.03 7.41 1.11
N GLN A 41 -2.18 7.24 0.45
CA GLN A 41 -3.25 6.36 0.93
C GLN A 41 -2.78 4.90 1.09
N GLN A 42 -1.94 4.41 0.16
CA GLN A 42 -1.36 3.07 0.23
C GLN A 42 -0.36 2.92 1.38
N ILE A 43 0.42 3.96 1.70
CA ILE A 43 1.32 3.97 2.86
C ILE A 43 0.52 3.94 4.17
N ASP A 44 -0.56 4.71 4.26
CA ASP A 44 -1.43 4.70 5.44
C ASP A 44 -2.09 3.34 5.65
N LEU A 45 -2.55 2.71 4.55
CA LEU A 45 -3.07 1.34 4.58
C LEU A 45 -1.99 0.36 5.05
N LEU A 46 -0.78 0.43 4.47
CA LEU A 46 0.33 -0.42 4.86
C LEU A 46 0.65 -0.30 6.35
N HIS A 47 0.68 0.93 6.87
CA HIS A 47 0.92 1.21 8.28
C HIS A 47 -0.18 0.59 9.16
N GLN A 48 -1.44 0.71 8.77
CA GLN A 48 -2.56 0.11 9.50
C GLN A 48 -2.51 -1.42 9.47
N THR A 49 -2.30 -2.03 8.31
CA THR A 49 -2.19 -3.48 8.15
C THR A 49 -1.01 -4.03 8.94
N TYR A 50 0.15 -3.37 8.89
CA TYR A 50 1.33 -3.76 9.65
C TYR A 50 1.12 -3.62 11.17
N HIS A 51 0.50 -2.52 11.60
CA HIS A 51 0.17 -2.31 13.02
C HIS A 51 -0.85 -3.34 13.50
N GLN A 52 -1.85 -3.70 12.69
CA GLN A 52 -2.82 -4.75 13.02
C GLN A 52 -2.13 -6.12 13.15
N ALA A 53 -1.32 -6.51 12.17
CA ALA A 53 -0.57 -7.76 12.20
C ALA A 53 0.44 -7.85 13.36
N THR A 54 1.00 -6.70 13.78
CA THR A 54 1.94 -6.64 14.93
C THR A 54 1.21 -6.52 16.28
N SER A 55 -0.05 -6.05 16.28
CA SER A 55 -0.86 -5.89 17.49
C SER A 55 -1.72 -7.11 17.81
N GLU A 56 -1.78 -8.10 16.93
CA GLU A 56 -2.22 -9.44 17.31
C GLU A 56 -1.24 -9.96 18.37
N PRO A 57 -1.70 -10.23 19.60
CA PRO A 57 -0.83 -10.82 20.60
C PRO A 57 -0.37 -12.17 20.06
N LEU A 58 0.94 -12.38 20.03
CA LEU A 58 1.56 -13.69 19.88
C LEU A 58 0.84 -14.64 20.84
N GLU A 59 -0.10 -15.44 20.33
CA GLU A 59 -0.63 -16.56 21.11
C GLU A 59 0.55 -17.49 21.38
N ALA A 60 0.77 -17.70 22.68
CA ALA A 60 1.90 -18.41 23.25
C ALA A 60 2.07 -19.82 22.68
N GLU A 61 3.33 -20.20 22.43
CA GLU A 61 3.78 -21.60 22.53
C GLU A 61 5.11 -21.67 23.28
#